data_AF-A0A377LUA2-F1
#
_entry.id   AF-A0A377LUA2-F1
#
_cell.length_a   1.000
_cell.length_b   1.000
_cell.length_c   1.000
_cell.angle_alpha   90.00
_cell.angle_beta   90.00
_cell.angle_gamma   90.00
#
_symmetry.space_group_name_H-M   'P 1'
#
loop_
_entity.id
_entity.type
_entity.pdbx_description
1 polymer ?
#
loop_
_entity_poly.entity_id
_entity_poly.type
_entity_poly.pdbx_seq_one_letter_code
_entity_poly.pdbx_strand_id
1 'polypeptide(L)' 'MSDVVSLHVPENASTKNMMGAEELALMKPGSLLINAARGTVVDIPALCDALKRKHLAGGGYRRLPDGACNQQRSI' A
#
# COMPACT_ATOMS: atom_id res chain seq x y z
N MET A 1 -13.50 5.16 10.50
CA MET A 1 -12.61 4.03 10.18
C MET A 1 -12.89 3.65 8.74
N SER A 2 -11.89 3.61 7.87
CA SER A 2 -12.08 3.47 6.43
C SER A 2 -11.85 2.04 5.98
N ASP A 3 -12.75 1.48 5.17
CA ASP A 3 -12.61 0.13 4.62
C ASP A 3 -11.81 0.12 3.31
N VAL A 4 -11.79 1.25 2.59
CA VAL A 4 -11.00 1.45 1.37
C VAL A 4 -10.28 2.79 1.43
N VAL A 5 -8.98 2.79 1.15
CA VAL A 5 -8.15 4.01 1.04
C VAL A 5 -7.57 4.07 -0.36
N SER A 6 -7.75 5.20 -1.04
CA SER A 6 -7.21 5.41 -2.39
C SER A 6 -6.27 6.60 -2.43
N LEU A 7 -5.04 6.37 -2.89
CA LEU A 7 -4.03 7.42 -3.07
C LEU A 7 -3.98 7.87 -4.53
N HIS A 8 -4.30 9.15 -4.74
CA HIS A 8 -4.22 9.85 -6.04
C HIS A 8 -3.19 11.00 -6.00
N VAL A 9 -2.23 10.94 -5.09
CA VAL A 9 -1.22 11.99 -4.96
C VAL A 9 -0.13 11.87 -6.03
N PRO A 10 0.35 13.00 -6.58
CA PRO A 10 1.53 12.99 -7.44
C PRO A 10 2.75 12.52 -6.66
N GLU A 11 3.66 11.83 -7.36
CA GLU A 11 4.97 11.46 -6.80
C GLU A 11 5.83 12.71 -6.66
N ASN A 12 6.01 13.15 -5.42
CA ASN A 12 6.88 14.26 -5.03
C ASN A 12 7.77 13.80 -3.87
N ALA A 13 8.89 14.47 -3.63
CA ALA A 13 9.78 14.13 -2.52
C ALA A 13 9.08 14.12 -1.15
N SER A 14 8.07 14.99 -0.96
CA SER A 14 7.26 15.05 0.27
C SER A 14 6.19 13.95 0.38
N THR A 15 5.79 13.31 -0.72
CA THR A 15 4.80 12.21 -0.69
C THR A 15 5.45 10.83 -0.72
N LYS A 16 6.79 10.79 -0.82
CA LYS A 16 7.58 9.56 -0.76
C LYS A 16 7.46 8.91 0.62
N ASN A 17 7.09 7.64 0.68
CA ASN A 17 6.87 6.86 1.92
C ASN A 17 5.84 7.48 2.88
N MET A 18 4.87 8.25 2.37
CA MET A 18 3.79 8.81 3.18
C MET A 18 2.94 7.72 3.85
N MET A 19 2.77 6.57 3.19
CA MET A 19 2.09 5.40 3.76
C MET A 19 3.13 4.38 4.24
N GLY A 20 3.56 4.53 5.48
CA GLY A 20 4.49 3.63 6.18
C GLY A 20 3.80 2.55 7.01
N ALA A 21 4.57 1.84 7.83
CA ALA A 21 4.05 0.76 8.70
C ALA A 21 3.03 1.26 9.73
N GLU A 22 3.21 2.47 10.26
CA GLU A 22 2.31 3.07 11.25
C GLU A 22 0.94 3.36 10.65
N GLU A 23 0.90 4.04 9.50
CA GLU A 23 -0.34 4.32 8.77
C GLU A 23 -1.04 3.03 8.35
N LEU A 24 -0.28 2.05 7.87
CA LEU A 24 -0.80 0.73 7.53
C LEU A 24 -1.34 -0.02 8.75
N ALA A 25 -0.76 0.13 9.93
CA ALA A 25 -1.23 -0.50 11.17
C ALA A 25 -2.46 0.20 11.76
N LEU A 26 -2.64 1.49 11.47
CA LEU A 26 -3.84 2.26 11.81
C LEU A 26 -5.03 1.92 10.89
N MET A 27 -4.77 1.33 9.72
CA MET A 27 -5.84 0.85 8.86
C MET A 27 -6.62 -0.31 9.51
N LYS A 28 -7.84 -0.51 9.04
CA LYS A 28 -8.70 -1.58 9.54
C LYS A 28 -8.17 -2.93 9.01
N PRO A 29 -8.09 -3.99 9.83
CA PRO A 29 -7.74 -5.31 9.34
C PRO A 29 -8.76 -5.77 8.29
N GLY A 30 -8.27 -6.21 7.12
CA GLY A 30 -9.09 -6.55 5.96
C GLY A 30 -9.47 -5.36 5.07
N SER A 31 -8.92 -4.17 5.31
CA SER A 31 -9.12 -3.01 4.43
C SER A 31 -8.36 -3.15 3.11
N LEU A 32 -8.78 -2.35 2.13
CA LEU A 32 -8.20 -2.31 0.79
C LEU A 32 -7.41 -1.00 0.56
N LEU A 33 -6.17 -1.12 0.09
CA LEU A 33 -5.34 0.03 -0.26
C LEU A 33 -5.15 0.12 -1.78
N ILE A 34 -5.67 1.16 -2.40
CA ILE A 34 -5.55 1.42 -3.84
C ILE A 34 -4.50 2.51 -4.04
N ASN A 35 -3.34 2.15 -4.55
CA ASN A 35 -2.31 3.12 -4.90
C ASN A 35 -2.31 3.39 -6.41
N ALA A 36 -2.89 4.52 -6.79
CA ALA A 36 -2.83 5.05 -8.15
C ALA A 36 -1.63 5.99 -8.38
N ALA A 37 -0.81 6.23 -7.33
CA ALA A 37 0.40 7.02 -7.44
C ALA A 37 1.59 6.20 -8.00
N ARG A 38 2.62 6.89 -8.49
CA ARG A 38 3.86 6.24 -8.91
C ARG A 38 4.61 5.69 -7.69
N GLY A 39 5.33 4.59 -7.91
CA GLY A 39 5.64 3.52 -6.94
C GLY A 39 6.51 3.87 -5.71
N THR A 40 6.62 5.13 -5.30
CA THR A 40 7.40 5.56 -4.13
C THR A 40 6.57 6.17 -3.00
N VAL A 41 5.24 6.28 -3.14
CA VAL A 41 4.37 6.88 -2.10
C VAL A 41 4.13 5.97 -0.90
N VAL A 42 4.15 4.65 -1.12
CA VAL A 42 3.95 3.64 -0.07
C VAL A 42 5.27 2.97 0.23
N ASP A 43 5.55 2.77 1.52
CA ASP A 43 6.71 2.03 1.96
C ASP A 43 6.54 0.54 1.63
N ILE A 44 7.35 0.08 0.68
CA ILE A 44 7.31 -1.29 0.17
C ILE A 44 7.52 -2.35 1.26
N PRO A 45 8.54 -2.25 2.15
CA PRO A 45 8.72 -3.27 3.18
C PRO A 45 7.55 -3.30 4.17
N ALA A 46 7.02 -2.15 4.58
CA ALA A 46 5.84 -2.08 5.45
C ALA A 46 4.59 -2.67 4.79
N LEU A 47 4.36 -2.37 3.51
CA LEU A 47 3.27 -2.95 2.74
C LEU A 47 3.38 -4.48 2.68
N CYS A 48 4.59 -4.98 2.45
CA CYS A 48 4.85 -6.40 2.33
C CYS A 48 4.64 -7.13 3.67
N ASP A 49 4.98 -6.49 4.80
CA ASP A 49 4.67 -6.98 6.15
C ASP A 49 3.15 -6.97 6.42
N ALA A 50 2.44 -5.89 6.08
CA ALA A 50 0.99 -5.79 6.24
C ALA A 50 0.23 -6.84 5.41
N LEU A 51 0.70 -7.14 4.20
CA LEU A 51 0.17 -8.22 3.36
C LEU A 51 0.47 -9.60 3.94
N LYS A 52 1.69 -9.84 4.45
CA LYS A 52 2.06 -11.10 5.11
C LYS A 52 1.21 -11.36 6.34
N ARG A 53 0.90 -10.32 7.12
CA ARG A 53 0.06 -10.40 8.32
C ARG A 53 -1.44 -10.50 8.01
N LYS A 54 -1.84 -10.50 6.72
CA LYS A 54 -3.23 -10.40 6.27
C LYS A 54 -3.99 -9.20 6.87
N HIS A 55 -3.24 -8.15 7.21
CA HIS A 55 -3.82 -6.92 7.73
C HIS A 55 -4.53 -6.15 6.61
N LEU A 56 -4.03 -6.24 5.38
CA LEU A 56 -4.72 -5.77 4.18
C LEU A 56 -5.36 -6.95 3.44
N ALA A 57 -6.63 -6.82 3.02
CA ALA A 57 -7.31 -7.84 2.23
C ALA A 57 -6.73 -7.95 0.80
N GLY A 58 -6.08 -6.88 0.35
CA GLY A 58 -5.45 -6.74 -0.94
C GLY A 58 -5.20 -5.27 -1.25
N GLY A 59 -4.46 -5.00 -2.32
CA GLY A 59 -4.28 -3.64 -2.78
C GLY A 59 -4.03 -3.57 -4.28
N GLY A 60 -4.74 -2.66 -4.94
CA GLY A 60 -4.51 -2.36 -6.35
C GLY A 60 -3.31 -1.43 -6.46
N TYR A 61 -2.16 -1.97 -6.83
CA TYR A 61 -0.95 -1.18 -7.08
C TYR A 61 -0.67 -1.12 -8.57
N ARG A 62 -0.70 0.09 -9.15
CA ARG A 62 -0.49 0.25 -10.60
C ARG A 62 0.94 -0.09 -11.05
N ARG A 63 1.96 0.12 -10.21
CA ARG A 63 3.35 -0.27 -10.51
C ARG A 63 4.15 -0.42 -9.23
N LEU A 64 4.51 -1.65 -8.88
CA LEU A 64 5.52 -1.96 -7.86
C LEU A 64 6.82 -2.32 -8.59
N PRO A 65 8.01 -1.99 -8.06
CA PRO A 65 9.26 -2.52 -8.59
C PRO A 65 9.27 -4.06 -8.50
N ASP A 66 9.71 -4.70 -9.57
CA ASP A 66 9.74 -6.16 -9.73
C ASP A 66 10.51 -6.79 -8.56
N GLY A 67 9.84 -7.62 -7.74
CA GLY A 67 10.41 -8.24 -6.54
C GLY A 67 9.99 -7.67 -5.18
N ALA A 68 9.15 -6.63 -5.14
CA ALA A 68 8.73 -5.96 -3.90
C ALA A 68 7.97 -6.85 -2.90
N CYS A 69 7.09 -7.73 -3.38
CA CYS A 69 6.36 -8.69 -2.53
C CYS A 69 5.59 -9.64 -3.46
N ASN A 70 5.90 -10.93 -3.46
CA ASN A 70 5.35 -11.94 -4.37
C ASN A 70 3.85 -12.29 -4.12
N GLN A 71 2.94 -11.30 -4.16
CA GLN A 71 1.49 -11.54 -4.15
C GLN A 71 0.75 -10.51 -5.01
N GLN A 72 0.84 -10.71 -6.34
CA GLN A 72 -0.19 -10.28 -7.27
C GLN A 72 -1.46 -11.11 -7.00
N ARG A 73 -2.23 -10.73 -5.97
CA ARG A 73 -3.64 -11.08 -5.94
C ARG A 73 -4.40 -9.96 -6.64
N SER A 74 -4.46 -10.13 -7.95
CA SER A 74 -5.39 -9.44 -8.84
C SER A 74 -6.79 -9.52 -8.25
N ILE A 75 -7.39 -8.36 -7.97
CA ILE A 75 -8.84 -8.20 -8.07
C ILE A 75 -9.16 -7.74 -9.49
#